data_AF-A0A5K0ZFC1-F1
#
_entry.id   AF-A0A5K0ZFC1-F1
#
_cell.length_a   1.000
_cell.length_b   1.000
_cell.length_c   1.000
_cell.angle_alpha   90.00
_cell.angle_beta   90.00
_cell.angle_gamma   90.00
#
_symmetry.space_group_name_H-M   'P 1'
#
loop_
_entity.id
_entity.type
_entity.pdbx_description
1 polymer ?
#
loop_
_entity_poly.entity_id
_entity_poly.type
_entity_poly.pdbx_seq_one_letter_code
_entity_poly.pdbx_strand_id
1 'polypeptide(L)'
;KLYKDKEKWSPAYDRQYFCADMISVQRIESTHAILEKNLYSCLTIFQFLEQYESFLENLRKNELQQDYKAFSTVPVTMGIKVLMRAVDVYTPTVFEWVKIEAVAAINCTIDVISCNDNVHRYNVEACVVTYNTENTTLQCSCRKFEFSGVLCCHAMKVLDRENIKEIPTAYVWRRWTKNAKTD
;
A
#
# COMPACT_ATOMS: atom_id res chain seq x y z
N LYS A 1 0.51 -32.42 -10.58
CA LYS A 1 1.46 -31.76 -9.64
C LYS A 1 1.17 -30.25 -9.54
N LEU A 2 1.13 -29.49 -10.65
CA LEU A 2 0.88 -28.04 -10.66
C LEU A 2 -0.37 -27.56 -9.89
N TYR A 3 -1.48 -28.32 -9.96
CA TYR A 3 -2.73 -27.97 -9.27
C TYR A 3 -2.63 -28.01 -7.74
N LYS A 4 -1.71 -28.81 -7.18
CA LYS A 4 -1.48 -28.87 -5.72
C LYS A 4 -0.79 -27.61 -5.20
N ASP A 5 -0.04 -26.91 -6.04
CA ASP A 5 0.65 -25.66 -5.73
C ASP A 5 -0.13 -24.41 -6.20
N LYS A 6 -1.46 -24.53 -6.39
CA LYS A 6 -2.30 -23.43 -6.90
C LYS A 6 -2.23 -22.15 -6.07
N GLU A 7 -1.88 -22.26 -4.79
CA GLU A 7 -1.64 -21.12 -3.90
C GLU A 7 -0.41 -20.28 -4.28
N LYS A 8 0.54 -20.82 -5.05
CA LYS A 8 1.77 -20.14 -5.47
C LYS A 8 1.66 -19.41 -6.81
N TRP A 9 0.60 -19.67 -7.59
CA TRP A 9 0.48 -19.15 -8.96
C TRP A 9 -0.92 -18.60 -9.29
N SER A 10 -1.94 -18.88 -8.47
CA SER A 10 -3.29 -18.38 -8.72
C SER A 10 -3.52 -17.04 -8.01
N PRO A 11 -3.88 -15.96 -8.76
CA PRO A 11 -4.17 -14.64 -8.18
C PRO A 11 -5.28 -14.66 -7.11
N ALA A 12 -6.19 -15.65 -7.16
CA ALA A 12 -7.26 -15.81 -6.18
C ALA A 12 -6.76 -16.19 -4.77
N TYR A 13 -5.54 -16.75 -4.67
CA TYR A 13 -4.90 -17.14 -3.42
C TYR A 13 -3.72 -16.22 -3.05
N ASP A 14 -3.32 -15.32 -3.95
CA ASP A 14 -2.09 -14.51 -3.86
C ASP A 14 -2.18 -13.34 -2.86
N ARG A 15 -3.40 -12.96 -2.43
CA ARG A 15 -3.61 -11.89 -1.43
C ARG A 15 -3.15 -12.24 -0.01
N GLN A 16 -2.60 -13.43 0.19
CA GLN A 16 -2.03 -13.85 1.47
C GLN A 16 -0.56 -13.42 1.61
N TYR A 17 0.08 -13.01 0.52
CA TYR A 17 1.48 -12.59 0.50
C TYR A 17 1.60 -11.11 0.19
N PHE A 18 2.63 -10.49 0.75
CA PHE A 18 2.94 -9.10 0.47
C PHE A 18 3.54 -8.91 -0.91
N CYS A 19 2.87 -8.11 -1.72
CA CYS A 19 3.23 -7.81 -3.09
C CYS A 19 3.34 -6.31 -3.38
N ALA A 20 3.16 -5.42 -2.38
CA ALA A 20 3.19 -3.97 -2.57
C ALA A 20 2.21 -3.48 -3.67
N ASP A 21 1.07 -4.15 -3.79
CA ASP A 21 0.08 -3.96 -4.88
C ASP A 21 0.63 -4.27 -6.29
N MET A 22 1.82 -4.88 -6.39
CA MET A 22 2.44 -5.29 -7.65
C MET A 22 2.04 -6.71 -8.01
N ILE A 23 1.38 -6.89 -9.16
CA ILE A 23 1.20 -8.21 -9.76
C ILE A 23 2.49 -8.58 -10.51
N SER A 24 2.93 -9.84 -10.43
CA SER A 24 4.19 -10.33 -11.03
C SER A 24 4.34 -9.99 -12.52
N VAL A 25 3.23 -10.02 -13.27
CA VAL A 25 3.17 -9.70 -14.71
C VAL A 25 3.37 -8.20 -14.96
N GLN A 26 2.71 -7.33 -14.19
CA GLN A 26 2.84 -5.87 -14.29
C GLN A 26 4.28 -5.41 -14.03
N ARG A 27 5.02 -6.11 -13.17
CA ARG A 27 6.43 -5.81 -12.87
C ARG A 27 7.34 -6.09 -14.07
N ILE A 28 7.18 -7.23 -14.72
CA ILE A 28 8.00 -7.60 -15.89
C ILE A 28 7.65 -6.69 -17.07
N GLU A 29 6.37 -6.45 -17.32
CA GLU A 29 5.93 -5.58 -18.41
C GLU A 29 6.39 -4.13 -18.22
N SER A 30 6.29 -3.58 -16.99
CA SER A 30 6.75 -2.21 -16.73
C SER A 30 8.27 -2.09 -16.84
N THR A 31 9.04 -3.04 -16.31
CA THR A 31 10.50 -3.03 -16.43
C THR A 31 10.95 -3.22 -17.87
N HIS A 32 10.33 -4.15 -18.61
CA HIS A 32 10.60 -4.34 -20.04
C HIS A 32 10.28 -3.09 -20.85
N ALA A 33 9.10 -2.49 -20.65
CA ALA A 33 8.71 -1.27 -21.36
C ALA A 33 9.63 -0.09 -21.05
N ILE A 34 10.09 0.05 -19.80
CA ILE A 34 11.06 1.08 -19.42
C ILE A 34 12.40 0.82 -20.11
N LEU A 35 12.86 -0.44 -20.16
CA LEU A 35 14.12 -0.79 -20.80
C LEU A 35 14.05 -0.61 -22.32
N GLU A 36 13.02 -1.11 -23.00
CA GLU A 36 12.82 -0.93 -24.45
C GLU A 36 12.72 0.54 -24.86
N LYS A 37 12.09 1.38 -24.04
CA LYS A 37 11.97 2.82 -24.33
C LYS A 37 13.31 3.55 -24.24
N ASN A 38 14.24 3.07 -23.41
CA ASN A 38 15.47 3.78 -23.08
C ASN A 38 16.75 3.12 -23.60
N LEU A 39 16.68 1.89 -24.12
CA LEU A 39 17.81 1.13 -24.63
C LEU A 39 17.56 0.76 -26.09
N TYR A 40 18.38 1.27 -27.00
CA TYR A 40 18.26 0.98 -28.42
C TYR A 40 18.86 -0.40 -28.74
N SER A 41 18.10 -1.22 -29.46
CA SER A 41 18.50 -2.57 -29.89
C SER A 41 19.48 -2.50 -31.08
N CYS A 42 20.74 -2.14 -30.85
CA CYS A 42 21.91 -2.35 -31.76
C CYS A 42 23.15 -1.60 -31.22
N LEU A 43 23.59 -1.89 -30.00
CA LEU A 43 24.73 -1.21 -29.37
C LEU A 43 25.86 -2.18 -29.05
N THR A 44 27.10 -1.74 -29.25
CA THR A 44 28.25 -2.42 -28.66
C THR A 44 28.14 -2.39 -27.13
N ILE A 45 28.78 -3.33 -26.42
CA ILE A 45 28.73 -3.42 -24.95
C ILE A 45 29.07 -2.07 -24.29
N PHE A 46 30.05 -1.34 -24.85
CA PHE A 46 30.45 -0.04 -24.31
C PHE A 46 29.35 1.02 -24.43
N GLN A 47 28.70 1.13 -25.59
CA GLN A 47 27.60 2.06 -25.82
C GLN A 47 26.35 1.72 -24.98
N PHE A 48 26.12 0.42 -24.72
CA PHE A 48 25.09 -0.02 -23.80
C PHE A 48 25.37 0.46 -22.36
N LEU A 49 26.62 0.33 -21.89
CA LEU A 49 27.00 0.76 -20.54
C LEU A 49 26.82 2.26 -20.35
N GLU A 50 27.24 3.09 -21.31
CA GLU A 50 27.03 4.55 -21.26
C GLU A 50 25.54 4.92 -21.21
N GLN A 51 24.70 4.27 -22.03
CA GLN A 51 23.26 4.50 -22.00
C GLN A 51 22.61 4.04 -20.69
N TYR A 52 23.06 2.91 -20.16
CA TYR A 52 22.56 2.37 -18.90
C TYR A 52 22.92 3.27 -17.72
N GLU A 53 24.15 3.80 -17.66
CA GLU A 53 24.56 4.76 -16.63
C GLU A 53 23.75 6.05 -16.70
N SER A 54 23.59 6.63 -17.90
CA SER A 54 22.74 7.81 -18.11
C SER A 54 21.28 7.56 -17.72
N PHE A 55 20.75 6.38 -18.05
CA PHE A 55 19.43 5.95 -17.62
C PHE A 55 19.30 5.87 -16.09
N LEU A 56 20.28 5.26 -15.40
CA LEU A 56 20.30 5.19 -13.94
C LEU A 56 20.39 6.58 -13.29
N GLU A 57 21.19 7.49 -13.84
CA GLU A 57 21.24 8.86 -13.36
C GLU A 57 19.89 9.57 -13.48
N ASN A 58 19.19 9.37 -14.60
CA ASN A 58 17.87 9.95 -14.81
C ASN A 58 16.85 9.39 -13.81
N LEU A 59 16.90 8.09 -13.51
CA LEU A 59 16.06 7.51 -12.46
C LEU A 59 16.32 8.15 -11.10
N ARG A 60 17.59 8.30 -10.70
CA ARG A 60 17.97 8.95 -9.43
C ARG A 60 17.53 10.41 -9.37
N LYS A 61 17.69 11.16 -10.47
CA LYS A 61 17.22 12.56 -10.57
C LYS A 61 15.70 12.65 -10.44
N ASN A 62 14.96 11.75 -11.09
CA ASN A 62 13.51 11.70 -11.00
C ASN A 62 13.02 11.37 -9.57
N GLU A 63 13.67 10.41 -8.90
CA GLU A 63 13.38 10.08 -7.50
C GLU A 63 13.61 11.31 -6.59
N LEU A 64 14.75 11.99 -6.74
CA LEU A 64 15.06 13.19 -5.96
C LEU A 64 14.03 14.32 -6.18
N GLN A 65 13.58 14.51 -7.43
CA GLN A 65 12.52 15.47 -7.73
C GLN A 65 11.17 15.10 -7.10
N GLN A 66 10.84 13.81 -7.07
CA GLN A 66 9.64 13.32 -6.41
C GLN A 66 9.72 13.52 -4.90
N ASP A 67 10.87 13.21 -4.28
CA ASP A 67 11.13 13.46 -2.86
C ASP A 67 10.98 14.97 -2.55
N TYR A 68 11.56 15.86 -3.36
CA TYR A 68 11.42 17.31 -3.16
C TYR A 68 9.95 17.78 -3.24
N LYS A 69 9.21 17.37 -4.28
CA LYS A 69 7.78 17.70 -4.44
C LYS A 69 6.95 17.19 -3.27
N ALA A 70 7.30 16.01 -2.77
CA ALA A 70 6.69 15.40 -1.61
C ALA A 70 6.83 16.27 -0.35
N PHE A 71 7.99 16.90 -0.15
CA PHE A 71 8.21 17.82 0.98
C PHE A 71 7.62 19.22 0.76
N SER A 72 7.48 19.68 -0.48
CA SER A 72 7.02 21.04 -0.78
C SER A 72 5.50 21.21 -0.88
N THR A 73 4.73 20.11 -0.92
CA THR A 73 3.27 20.14 -1.12
C THR A 73 2.57 19.81 0.19
N VAL A 74 1.62 20.64 0.62
CA VAL A 74 0.80 20.35 1.81
C VAL A 74 -0.34 19.41 1.44
N PRO A 75 -0.38 18.16 1.95
CA PRO A 75 -1.40 17.21 1.56
C PRO A 75 -2.76 17.54 2.19
N VAL A 76 -3.84 17.41 1.43
CA VAL A 76 -5.20 17.73 1.89
C VAL A 76 -5.79 16.54 2.67
N THR A 77 -6.14 16.78 3.93
CA THR A 77 -6.65 15.75 4.87
C THR A 77 -8.18 15.72 4.98
N MET A 78 -8.88 16.72 4.42
CA MET A 78 -10.35 16.82 4.38
C MET A 78 -11.04 16.72 5.76
N GLY A 79 -10.33 17.03 6.84
CA GLY A 79 -10.84 16.92 8.21
C GLY A 79 -10.97 15.47 8.73
N ILE A 80 -10.51 14.48 7.96
CA ILE A 80 -10.51 13.07 8.37
C ILE A 80 -9.37 12.85 9.36
N LYS A 81 -9.70 12.50 10.61
CA LYS A 81 -8.74 12.39 11.73
C LYS A 81 -7.57 11.44 11.42
N VAL A 82 -7.85 10.30 10.80
CA VAL A 82 -6.82 9.32 10.43
C VAL A 82 -5.80 9.90 9.44
N LEU A 83 -6.25 10.75 8.52
CA LEU A 83 -5.38 11.38 7.52
C LEU A 83 -4.52 12.48 8.13
N MET A 84 -5.02 13.19 9.14
CA MET A 84 -4.25 14.23 9.84
C MET A 84 -2.98 13.69 10.49
N ARG A 85 -2.95 12.40 10.85
CA ARG A 85 -1.74 11.75 11.38
C ARG A 85 -0.95 11.01 10.32
N ALA A 86 -1.65 10.38 9.37
CA ALA A 86 -1.00 9.67 8.27
C ALA A 86 -0.11 10.59 7.42
N VAL A 87 -0.47 11.87 7.30
CA VAL A 87 0.28 12.85 6.50
C VAL A 87 1.71 13.07 6.98
N ASP A 88 1.96 12.96 8.28
CA ASP A 88 3.29 13.14 8.86
C ASP A 88 4.15 11.89 8.74
N VAL A 89 3.50 10.72 8.66
CA VAL A 89 4.15 9.40 8.71
C VAL A 89 4.52 8.89 7.32
N TYR A 90 3.57 8.89 6.38
CA TYR A 90 3.72 8.22 5.09
C TYR A 90 4.42 9.08 4.04
N THR A 91 5.12 8.45 3.10
CA THR A 91 5.55 9.14 1.88
C THR A 91 4.33 9.66 1.12
N PRO A 92 4.42 10.77 0.37
CA PRO A 92 3.24 11.34 -0.28
C PRO A 92 2.52 10.41 -1.26
N THR A 93 3.25 9.52 -1.94
CA THR A 93 2.63 8.48 -2.77
C THR A 93 1.77 7.53 -1.94
N VAL A 94 2.30 7.02 -0.83
CA VAL A 94 1.53 6.08 0.02
C VAL A 94 0.41 6.81 0.76
N PHE A 95 0.63 8.07 1.16
CA PHE A 95 -0.42 8.90 1.74
C PHE A 95 -1.64 9.01 0.80
N GLU A 96 -1.43 9.14 -0.51
CA GLU A 96 -2.56 9.17 -1.46
C GLU A 96 -3.31 7.83 -1.49
N TRP A 97 -2.62 6.69 -1.37
CA TRP A 97 -3.28 5.38 -1.23
C TRP A 97 -4.11 5.28 0.05
N VAL A 98 -3.54 5.72 1.18
CA VAL A 98 -4.25 5.78 2.46
C VAL A 98 -5.48 6.70 2.37
N LYS A 99 -5.35 7.83 1.69
CA LYS A 99 -6.43 8.80 1.46
C LYS A 99 -7.56 8.21 0.62
N ILE A 100 -7.25 7.49 -0.46
CA ILE A 100 -8.24 6.79 -1.29
C ILE A 100 -9.06 5.82 -0.42
N GLU A 101 -8.39 5.00 0.40
CA GLU A 101 -9.06 4.04 1.28
C GLU A 101 -9.88 4.72 2.38
N ALA A 102 -9.38 5.83 2.95
CA ALA A 102 -10.07 6.57 4.00
C ALA A 102 -11.32 7.26 3.48
N VAL A 103 -11.27 7.82 2.26
CA VAL A 103 -12.44 8.41 1.60
C VAL A 103 -13.44 7.32 1.23
N ALA A 104 -12.99 6.18 0.70
CA ALA A 104 -13.87 5.06 0.39
C ALA A 104 -14.59 4.53 1.64
N ALA A 105 -13.94 4.51 2.79
CA ALA A 105 -14.52 4.07 4.07
C ALA A 105 -15.74 4.92 4.50
N ILE A 106 -15.80 6.21 4.13
CA ILE A 106 -16.93 7.09 4.45
C ILE A 106 -18.23 6.50 3.89
N ASN A 107 -18.18 5.99 2.66
CA ASN A 107 -19.33 5.45 1.94
C ASN A 107 -19.65 3.99 2.27
N CYS A 108 -18.82 3.31 3.07
CA CYS A 108 -19.11 1.94 3.49
C CYS A 108 -20.25 1.90 4.51
N THR A 109 -21.12 0.92 4.38
CA THR A 109 -22.06 0.47 5.41
C THR A 109 -21.37 -0.48 6.39
N ILE A 110 -21.79 -0.48 7.66
CA ILE A 110 -21.20 -1.32 8.70
C ILE A 110 -22.29 -1.91 9.60
N ASP A 111 -22.29 -3.23 9.73
CA ASP A 111 -23.15 -3.99 10.63
C ASP A 111 -22.32 -4.71 11.69
N VAL A 112 -22.84 -4.77 12.91
CA VAL A 112 -22.20 -5.51 14.01
C VAL A 112 -22.57 -7.00 13.87
N ILE A 113 -21.56 -7.87 13.79
CA ILE A 113 -21.76 -9.32 13.80
C ILE A 113 -21.73 -9.82 15.25
N SER A 114 -20.70 -9.42 16.00
CA SER A 114 -20.53 -9.81 17.41
C SER A 114 -19.59 -8.85 18.13
N CYS A 115 -19.88 -8.52 19.37
CA CYS A 115 -18.95 -7.84 20.27
C CYS A 115 -18.78 -8.71 21.52
N ASN A 116 -17.69 -9.49 21.54
CA ASN A 116 -17.25 -10.19 22.74
C ASN A 116 -16.21 -9.32 23.47
N ASP A 117 -15.93 -9.61 24.75
CA ASP A 117 -15.10 -8.76 25.63
C ASP A 117 -13.84 -8.19 24.95
N ASN A 118 -13.07 -9.03 24.23
CA ASN A 118 -11.81 -8.62 23.60
C ASN A 118 -11.84 -8.61 22.07
N VAL A 119 -12.92 -9.09 21.45
CA VAL A 119 -12.98 -9.32 20.00
C VAL A 119 -14.30 -8.83 19.44
N HIS A 120 -14.21 -7.80 18.61
CA HIS A 120 -15.34 -7.23 17.88
C HIS A 120 -15.28 -7.69 16.42
N ARG A 121 -16.43 -8.06 15.85
CA ARG A 121 -16.56 -8.49 14.45
C ARG A 121 -17.63 -7.68 13.77
N TYR A 122 -17.28 -7.20 12.58
CA TYR A 122 -18.10 -6.32 11.77
C TYR A 122 -18.25 -6.88 10.36
N ASN A 123 -19.41 -6.67 9.76
CA ASN A 123 -19.60 -6.80 8.32
C ASN A 123 -19.54 -5.39 7.72
N VAL A 124 -18.65 -5.18 6.77
CA VAL A 124 -18.49 -3.92 6.04
C VAL A 124 -18.50 -4.25 4.55
N GLU A 125 -19.56 -3.88 3.83
CA GLU A 125 -19.70 -4.16 2.38
C GLU A 125 -19.38 -5.63 2.00
N ALA A 126 -19.99 -6.58 2.72
CA ALA A 126 -19.76 -8.02 2.57
C ALA A 126 -18.34 -8.52 2.92
N CYS A 127 -17.49 -7.67 3.50
CA CYS A 127 -16.21 -8.06 4.09
C CYS A 127 -16.32 -8.18 5.61
N VAL A 128 -15.78 -9.27 6.15
CA VAL A 128 -15.70 -9.46 7.60
C VAL A 128 -14.42 -8.82 8.11
N VAL A 129 -14.57 -7.92 9.08
CA VAL A 129 -13.46 -7.31 9.80
C VAL A 129 -13.50 -7.75 11.25
N THR A 130 -12.39 -8.26 11.75
CA THR A 130 -12.20 -8.64 13.15
C THR A 130 -11.25 -7.64 13.78
N TYR A 131 -11.67 -7.02 14.88
CA TYR A 131 -10.90 -6.09 15.69
C TYR A 131 -10.69 -6.69 17.07
N ASN A 132 -9.44 -6.73 17.53
CA ASN A 132 -9.08 -7.13 18.87
C ASN A 132 -8.71 -5.89 19.68
N THR A 133 -9.45 -5.66 20.77
CA THR A 133 -9.33 -4.46 21.62
C THR A 133 -8.11 -4.49 22.54
N GLU A 134 -7.59 -5.67 22.90
CA GLU A 134 -6.44 -5.80 23.81
C GLU A 134 -5.12 -5.39 23.14
N ASN A 135 -4.95 -5.75 21.87
CA ASN A 135 -3.71 -5.53 21.13
C ASN A 135 -3.88 -4.58 19.92
N THR A 136 -5.08 -4.02 19.75
CA THR A 136 -5.42 -3.08 18.67
C THR A 136 -5.17 -3.67 17.27
N THR A 137 -5.36 -4.98 17.11
CA THR A 137 -5.17 -5.65 15.81
C THR A 137 -6.46 -5.71 15.01
N LEU A 138 -6.34 -5.48 13.71
CA LEU A 138 -7.39 -5.53 12.71
C LEU A 138 -7.07 -6.57 11.64
N GLN A 139 -8.03 -7.43 11.34
CA GLN A 139 -7.95 -8.36 10.23
C GLN A 139 -9.19 -8.24 9.36
N CYS A 140 -9.01 -8.01 8.07
CA CYS A 140 -10.10 -7.95 7.10
C CYS A 140 -10.03 -9.14 6.13
N SER A 141 -11.18 -9.75 5.84
CA SER A 141 -11.28 -10.86 4.89
C SER A 141 -10.83 -10.50 3.47
N CYS A 142 -10.79 -9.20 3.10
CA CYS A 142 -10.31 -8.76 1.78
C CYS A 142 -8.78 -8.87 1.61
N ARG A 143 -8.05 -9.03 2.72
CA ARG A 143 -6.58 -9.18 2.82
C ARG A 143 -5.75 -8.10 2.12
N LYS A 144 -6.32 -6.90 1.93
CA LYS A 144 -5.62 -5.81 1.23
C LYS A 144 -4.35 -5.40 1.96
N PHE A 145 -4.36 -5.36 3.29
CA PHE A 145 -3.18 -4.99 4.06
C PHE A 145 -2.05 -6.01 3.88
N GLU A 146 -2.37 -7.30 3.95
CA GLU A 146 -1.42 -8.38 3.72
C GLU A 146 -0.82 -8.30 2.30
N PHE A 147 -1.62 -7.88 1.32
CA PHE A 147 -1.21 -7.76 -0.08
C PHE A 147 -0.42 -6.48 -0.40
N SER A 148 -0.89 -5.30 0.04
CA SER A 148 -0.33 -3.99 -0.34
C SER A 148 0.45 -3.30 0.78
N GLY A 149 0.27 -3.73 2.04
CA GLY A 149 0.80 -3.05 3.22
C GLY A 149 0.04 -1.78 3.61
N VAL A 150 -1.15 -1.54 3.05
CA VAL A 150 -2.05 -0.42 3.38
C VAL A 150 -3.42 -0.96 3.80
N LEU A 151 -3.99 -0.42 4.88
CA LEU A 151 -5.32 -0.80 5.35
C LEU A 151 -6.38 -0.54 4.27
N CYS A 152 -7.31 -1.47 4.10
CA CYS A 152 -8.47 -1.25 3.24
C CYS A 152 -9.50 -0.31 3.87
N CYS A 153 -10.39 0.22 3.03
CA CYS A 153 -11.57 0.98 3.43
C CYS A 153 -12.41 0.25 4.49
N HIS A 154 -12.55 -1.08 4.43
CA HIS A 154 -13.29 -1.85 5.42
C HIS A 154 -12.67 -1.75 6.82
N ALA A 155 -11.35 -1.93 6.90
CA ALA A 155 -10.62 -1.81 8.16
C ALA A 155 -10.62 -0.36 8.68
N MET A 156 -10.50 0.62 7.78
CA MET A 156 -10.62 2.04 8.15
C MET A 156 -12.01 2.40 8.66
N LYS A 157 -13.07 1.81 8.10
CA LYS A 157 -14.45 1.99 8.61
C LYS A 157 -14.60 1.45 10.03
N VAL A 158 -13.94 0.33 10.34
CA VAL A 158 -13.91 -0.19 11.71
C VAL A 158 -13.10 0.71 12.64
N LEU A 159 -11.95 1.26 12.21
CA LEU A 159 -11.22 2.25 13.02
C LEU A 159 -12.11 3.45 13.38
N ASP A 160 -12.86 3.98 12.41
CA ASP A 160 -13.80 5.08 12.64
C ASP A 160 -14.93 4.69 13.62
N ARG A 161 -15.50 3.49 13.45
CA ARG A 161 -16.53 2.94 14.35
C ARG A 161 -16.04 2.78 15.79
N GLU A 162 -14.80 2.35 15.96
CA GLU A 162 -14.12 2.19 17.26
C GLU A 162 -13.54 3.52 17.79
N ASN A 163 -13.78 4.64 17.10
CA ASN A 163 -13.26 5.97 17.43
C ASN A 163 -11.71 6.02 17.55
N ILE A 164 -11.03 5.18 16.78
CA ILE A 164 -9.57 5.14 16.66
C ILE A 164 -9.15 6.15 15.60
N LYS A 165 -8.43 7.18 16.03
CA LYS A 165 -8.15 8.37 15.23
C LYS A 165 -6.86 8.28 14.42
N GLU A 166 -6.09 7.22 14.61
CA GLU A 166 -4.76 7.04 14.02
C GLU A 166 -4.62 5.59 13.54
N ILE A 167 -3.84 5.36 12.48
CA ILE A 167 -3.54 3.99 12.04
C ILE A 167 -2.67 3.34 13.12
N PRO A 168 -3.05 2.19 13.70
CA PRO A 168 -2.23 1.55 14.72
C PRO A 168 -0.84 1.23 14.17
N THR A 169 0.19 1.37 14.99
CA THR A 169 1.60 1.26 14.56
C THR A 169 1.94 -0.08 13.92
N ALA A 170 1.26 -1.17 14.31
CA ALA A 170 1.39 -2.49 13.68
C ALA A 170 1.05 -2.49 12.17
N TYR A 171 0.27 -1.51 11.72
CA TYR A 171 -0.13 -1.34 10.32
C TYR A 171 0.66 -0.23 9.59
N VAL A 172 1.71 0.30 10.21
CA VAL A 172 2.62 1.28 9.63
C VAL A 172 3.96 0.62 9.33
N TRP A 173 4.15 0.17 8.09
CA TRP A 173 5.42 -0.46 7.69
C TRP A 173 6.49 0.59 7.37
N ARG A 174 7.71 0.43 7.91
CA ARG A 174 8.85 1.36 7.73
C ARG A 174 9.07 1.74 6.25
N ARG A 175 8.96 0.77 5.34
CA ARG A 175 9.11 0.98 3.88
C ARG A 175 8.21 2.09 3.32
N TRP A 176 7.04 2.28 3.92
CA TRP A 176 6.04 3.24 3.47
C TRP A 176 6.17 4.62 4.12
N THR A 177 7.07 4.77 5.08
CA THR A 177 7.25 6.01 5.85
C THR A 177 8.26 6.95 5.21
N LYS A 178 8.16 8.24 5.52
CA LYS A 178 9.17 9.25 5.09
C LYS A 178 10.57 8.95 5.62
N ASN A 179 10.66 8.22 6.74
CA ASN A 179 11.90 7.83 7.39
C ASN A 179 12.41 6.45 6.92
N ALA A 180 11.97 5.98 5.75
CA ALA A 180 12.44 4.70 5.21
C ALA A 180 13.96 4.68 4.94
N LYS A 181 14.57 5.84 4.68
CA LYS A 181 16.00 6.01 4.34
C LYS A 181 16.89 6.43 5.53
N THR A 182 16.31 6.79 6.67
CA THR A 182 17.05 7.22 7.86
C THR A 182 17.15 6.07 8.85
N ASP A 183 18.38 5.72 9.24
CA ASP A 183 18.70 4.80 10.35
C ASP A 183 18.78 5.57 11.68
#